data_AF-K2E7V7-F1
#
_entry.id   AF-K2E7V7-F1
#
_cell.length_a   1.000
_cell.length_b   1.000
_cell.length_c   1.000
_cell.angle_alpha   90.00
_cell.angle_beta   90.00
_cell.angle_gamma   90.00
#
_symmetry.space_group_name_H-M   'P 1'
#
loop_
_entity.id
_entity.type
_entity.pdbx_description
1 polymer ?
#
loop_
_entity_poly.entity_id
_entity_poly.type
_entity_poly.pdbx_seq_one_letter_code
_entity_poly.pdbx_strand_id
1 'polypeptide(L)'
;MIDKGVVEKAGALALKIHENCTRLSGEGYYWHLHRVAGLLEENNVNDPEILAGAYLHHILDSKKYSKEDLKRDFGPEIAEIVAEYHRISGNEISSIDPKNYNESIIVQTYLNLIKNPKTLIIRLADKVDNIRSAYVLPKENARRVAEKAMYLYSPICQLLGIHKFVVELENEAFKLLNPGEYFSIESYLKKKMPEMESVLEDTAEFVKDILDEKGIPAKVDYRVKHTYSIYRKAQKYRETKNYKGLSQIYDIAAMRVLVDSIEQCYLTEDILKQVWTAVPGERDDYIMHPKPSGYRSIHNTFAVSPTMYLEIQIKTKEMHENNEFGIASHTFYKTGEQLKKSFQTSPDWLTDISFIKNKGDLRIDQFKKYVYVFTPKGDIKQLTRGATPIDFAYSIHKDLGNACVGVTINGDFQKLSYELKDGDRVEIKTLKHKKLPSPDWLDFVKTRKGKDE
;
A
#
# COMPACT_ATOMS: atom_id res chain seq x y z
N MET A 1 -25.41 15.05 -3.66
CA MET A 1 -25.91 14.18 -4.76
C MET A 1 -24.73 13.89 -5.66
N ILE A 2 -24.41 12.61 -5.85
CA ILE A 2 -23.32 12.14 -6.73
C ILE A 2 -23.63 12.63 -8.14
N ASP A 3 -22.72 13.34 -8.79
CA ASP A 3 -22.85 13.70 -10.20
C ASP A 3 -22.60 12.44 -11.05
N LYS A 4 -23.54 11.49 -11.03
CA LYS A 4 -23.45 10.22 -11.76
C LYS A 4 -23.23 10.44 -13.26
N GLY A 5 -23.63 11.61 -13.78
CA GLY A 5 -23.48 11.96 -15.19
C GLY A 5 -22.03 11.97 -15.67
N VAL A 6 -21.06 12.38 -14.84
CA VAL A 6 -19.64 12.41 -15.27
C VAL A 6 -19.04 11.01 -15.38
N VAL A 7 -19.40 10.11 -14.46
CA VAL A 7 -18.91 8.73 -14.44
C VAL A 7 -19.52 7.93 -15.59
N GLU A 8 -20.82 8.06 -15.81
CA GLU A 8 -21.52 7.41 -16.93
C GLU A 8 -20.97 7.89 -18.29
N LYS A 9 -20.73 9.20 -18.43
CA LYS A 9 -20.11 9.79 -19.63
C LYS A 9 -18.70 9.24 -19.84
N ALA A 10 -17.90 9.11 -18.79
CA ALA A 10 -16.55 8.56 -18.86
C ALA A 10 -16.57 7.08 -19.29
N GLY A 11 -17.46 6.28 -18.70
CA GLY A 11 -17.64 4.87 -19.07
C GLY A 11 -18.09 4.69 -20.53
N ALA A 12 -19.05 5.50 -20.99
CA ALA A 12 -19.50 5.46 -22.38
C ALA A 12 -18.39 5.85 -23.37
N LEU A 13 -17.58 6.86 -23.03
CA LEU A 13 -16.43 7.24 -23.85
C LEU A 13 -15.37 6.13 -23.89
N ALA A 14 -15.04 5.54 -22.73
CA ALA A 14 -14.09 4.44 -22.63
C ALA A 14 -14.53 3.24 -23.49
N LEU A 15 -15.81 2.86 -23.41
CA LEU A 15 -16.38 1.80 -24.24
C LEU A 15 -16.22 2.10 -25.73
N LYS A 16 -16.56 3.32 -26.16
CA LYS A 16 -16.46 3.75 -27.57
C LYS A 16 -15.02 3.75 -28.09
N ILE A 17 -14.06 4.25 -27.30
CA ILE A 17 -12.66 4.36 -27.75
C ILE A 17 -11.99 2.98 -27.83
N HIS A 18 -12.32 2.10 -26.88
CA HIS A 18 -11.70 0.79 -26.69
C HIS A 18 -12.55 -0.40 -27.19
N GLU A 19 -13.63 -0.15 -27.94
CA GLU A 19 -14.58 -1.17 -28.43
C GLU A 19 -13.88 -2.35 -29.14
N ASN A 20 -12.88 -2.05 -29.98
CA ASN A 20 -12.14 -3.03 -30.76
C ASN A 20 -10.75 -3.34 -30.18
N CYS A 21 -10.51 -2.99 -28.91
CA CYS A 21 -9.25 -3.24 -28.24
C CYS A 21 -9.38 -4.46 -27.31
N THR A 22 -8.45 -5.39 -27.42
CA THR A 22 -8.37 -6.56 -26.53
C THR A 22 -7.06 -6.58 -25.76
N ARG A 23 -7.10 -7.09 -24.53
CA ARG A 23 -5.90 -7.40 -23.74
C ARG A 23 -5.22 -8.65 -24.29
N LEU A 24 -4.00 -8.92 -23.82
CA LEU A 24 -3.28 -10.16 -24.13
C LEU A 24 -4.03 -11.42 -23.67
N SER A 25 -4.91 -11.32 -22.67
CA SER A 25 -5.80 -12.39 -22.24
C SER A 25 -6.94 -12.70 -23.21
N GLY A 26 -7.13 -11.89 -24.26
CA GLY A 26 -8.26 -11.96 -25.19
C GLY A 26 -9.51 -11.19 -24.73
N GLU A 27 -9.51 -10.66 -23.50
CA GLU A 27 -10.63 -9.89 -22.97
C GLU A 27 -10.71 -8.48 -23.57
N GLY A 28 -11.93 -7.97 -23.78
CA GLY A 28 -12.16 -6.58 -24.20
C GLY A 28 -11.62 -5.57 -23.19
N TYR A 29 -10.88 -4.56 -23.68
CA TYR A 29 -10.15 -3.62 -22.84
C TYR A 29 -11.05 -2.79 -21.91
N TYR A 30 -12.28 -2.50 -22.35
CA TYR A 30 -13.30 -1.84 -21.52
C TYR A 30 -13.58 -2.58 -20.21
N TRP A 31 -13.61 -3.92 -20.22
CA TRP A 31 -13.92 -4.71 -19.02
C TRP A 31 -12.86 -4.58 -17.93
N HIS A 32 -11.61 -4.39 -18.31
CA HIS A 32 -10.56 -4.03 -17.38
C HIS A 32 -10.84 -2.68 -16.73
N LEU A 33 -11.12 -1.64 -17.52
CA LEU A 33 -11.43 -0.29 -17.01
C LEU A 33 -12.64 -0.32 -16.06
N HIS A 34 -13.68 -1.06 -16.45
CA HIS A 34 -14.89 -1.25 -15.65
C HIS A 34 -14.59 -1.95 -14.31
N ARG A 35 -13.77 -3.02 -14.31
CA ARG A 35 -13.35 -3.67 -13.06
C ARG A 35 -12.47 -2.79 -12.19
N VAL A 36 -11.60 -1.96 -12.77
CA VAL A 36 -10.80 -1.00 -11.98
C VAL A 36 -11.72 0.00 -11.28
N ALA A 37 -12.75 0.51 -11.95
CA ALA A 37 -13.77 1.34 -11.30
C ALA A 37 -14.55 0.57 -10.22
N GLY A 38 -15.00 -0.66 -10.51
CA GLY A 38 -15.72 -1.49 -9.55
C GLY A 38 -14.89 -1.83 -8.30
N LEU A 39 -13.59 -2.12 -8.46
CA LEU A 39 -12.65 -2.33 -7.35
C LEU A 39 -12.57 -1.11 -6.44
N LEU A 40 -12.68 0.10 -6.98
CA LEU A 40 -12.68 1.33 -6.20
C LEU A 40 -14.01 1.49 -5.43
N GLU A 41 -15.15 1.26 -6.10
CA GLU A 41 -16.48 1.32 -5.49
C GLU A 41 -16.64 0.29 -4.35
N GLU A 42 -16.20 -0.96 -4.55
CA GLU A 42 -16.21 -2.04 -3.54
C GLU A 42 -15.35 -1.74 -2.30
N ASN A 43 -14.45 -0.75 -2.40
CA ASN A 43 -13.60 -0.26 -1.33
C ASN A 43 -14.03 1.15 -0.84
N ASN A 44 -15.29 1.53 -1.08
CA ASN A 44 -15.90 2.80 -0.66
C ASN A 44 -15.27 4.06 -1.27
N VAL A 45 -14.53 3.92 -2.38
CA VAL A 45 -13.95 5.04 -3.12
C VAL A 45 -14.97 5.53 -4.15
N ASN A 46 -15.93 6.35 -3.68
CA ASN A 46 -17.09 6.80 -4.47
C ASN A 46 -16.96 8.24 -5.02
N ASP A 47 -15.74 8.77 -5.09
CA ASP A 47 -15.44 10.08 -5.68
C ASP A 47 -15.71 10.04 -7.19
N PRO A 48 -16.61 10.89 -7.73
CA PRO A 48 -16.94 10.88 -9.16
C PRO A 48 -15.74 11.11 -10.09
N GLU A 49 -14.75 11.89 -9.68
CA GLU A 49 -13.57 12.21 -10.49
C GLU A 49 -12.58 11.05 -10.47
N ILE A 50 -12.44 10.36 -9.34
CA ILE A 50 -11.61 9.14 -9.25
C ILE A 50 -12.24 8.04 -10.11
N LEU A 51 -13.55 7.85 -10.02
CA LEU A 51 -14.26 6.84 -10.81
C LEU A 51 -14.23 7.17 -12.31
N ALA A 52 -14.45 8.43 -12.69
CA ALA A 52 -14.29 8.87 -14.08
C ALA A 52 -12.82 8.69 -14.55
N GLY A 53 -11.85 9.05 -13.71
CA GLY A 53 -10.43 8.82 -13.97
C GLY A 53 -10.11 7.33 -14.15
N ALA A 54 -10.73 6.44 -13.38
CA ALA A 54 -10.59 5.00 -13.50
C ALA A 54 -11.16 4.46 -14.82
N TYR A 55 -12.21 5.04 -15.38
CA TYR A 55 -12.63 4.69 -16.74
C TYR A 55 -11.70 5.25 -17.82
N LEU A 56 -11.00 6.36 -17.55
CA LEU A 56 -10.24 7.11 -18.56
C LEU A 56 -8.72 6.93 -18.48
N HIS A 57 -8.19 6.20 -17.50
CA HIS A 57 -6.74 6.19 -17.19
C HIS A 57 -5.83 5.71 -18.32
N HIS A 58 -6.35 4.95 -19.29
CA HIS A 58 -5.64 4.50 -20.49
C HIS A 58 -6.07 5.20 -21.79
N ILE A 59 -6.93 6.22 -21.71
CA ILE A 59 -7.52 6.84 -22.91
C ILE A 59 -6.47 7.56 -23.77
N LEU A 60 -5.44 8.14 -23.14
CA LEU A 60 -4.34 8.82 -23.84
C LEU A 60 -3.46 7.84 -24.63
N ASP A 61 -3.41 6.56 -24.24
CA ASP A 61 -2.65 5.53 -24.96
C ASP A 61 -3.26 5.23 -26.34
N SER A 62 -4.55 5.50 -26.51
CA SER A 62 -5.26 5.31 -27.78
C SER A 62 -4.81 6.26 -28.90
N LYS A 63 -4.21 7.41 -28.54
CA LYS A 63 -3.93 8.56 -29.43
C LYS A 63 -5.15 9.14 -30.16
N LYS A 64 -6.37 8.70 -29.84
CA LYS A 64 -7.63 9.20 -30.41
C LYS A 64 -8.21 10.39 -29.63
N TYR A 65 -7.62 10.71 -28.49
CA TYR A 65 -8.15 11.70 -27.56
C TYR A 65 -6.97 12.42 -26.88
N SER A 66 -7.04 13.75 -26.80
CA SER A 66 -5.95 14.58 -26.25
C SER A 66 -6.20 14.98 -24.79
N LYS A 67 -5.17 15.54 -24.14
CA LYS A 67 -5.31 16.13 -22.79
C LYS A 67 -6.23 17.35 -22.80
N GLU A 68 -6.18 18.13 -23.88
CA GLU A 68 -7.02 19.30 -24.10
C GLU A 68 -8.50 18.90 -24.26
N ASP A 69 -8.77 17.80 -24.97
CA ASP A 69 -10.12 17.23 -25.08
C ASP A 69 -10.64 16.75 -23.72
N LEU A 70 -9.82 16.06 -22.92
CA LEU A 70 -10.18 15.67 -21.55
C LEU A 70 -10.55 16.88 -20.70
N LYS A 71 -9.73 17.94 -20.77
CA LYS A 71 -9.98 19.16 -20.00
C LYS A 71 -11.27 19.86 -20.42
N ARG A 72 -11.59 19.85 -21.71
CA ARG A 72 -12.84 20.42 -22.25
C ARG A 72 -14.06 19.58 -21.82
N ASP A 73 -13.98 18.26 -21.92
CA ASP A 73 -15.16 17.39 -21.83
C ASP A 73 -15.43 16.88 -20.40
N PHE A 74 -14.41 16.84 -19.53
CA PHE A 74 -14.47 16.33 -18.15
C PHE A 74 -13.90 17.29 -17.10
N GLY A 75 -13.30 18.41 -17.52
CA GLY A 75 -12.76 19.41 -16.60
C GLY A 75 -11.27 19.20 -16.25
N PRO A 76 -10.66 20.20 -15.59
CA PRO A 76 -9.22 20.22 -15.31
C PRO A 76 -8.76 19.10 -14.37
N GLU A 77 -9.57 18.73 -13.38
CA GLU A 77 -9.19 17.79 -12.33
C GLU A 77 -9.06 16.35 -12.87
N ILE A 78 -10.06 15.84 -13.59
CA ILE A 78 -10.02 14.53 -14.25
C ILE A 78 -8.89 14.48 -15.30
N ALA A 79 -8.71 15.56 -16.06
CA ALA A 79 -7.64 15.65 -17.05
C ALA A 79 -6.24 15.60 -16.41
N GLU A 80 -6.07 16.17 -15.21
CA GLU A 80 -4.82 16.09 -14.45
C GLU A 80 -4.58 14.67 -13.92
N ILE A 81 -5.60 14.02 -13.33
CA ILE A 81 -5.52 12.63 -12.86
C ILE A 81 -5.07 11.69 -13.98
N VAL A 82 -5.73 11.76 -15.14
CA VAL A 82 -5.43 10.88 -16.29
C VAL A 82 -4.06 11.18 -16.88
N ALA A 83 -3.69 12.46 -17.04
CA ALA A 83 -2.39 12.84 -17.57
C ALA A 83 -1.24 12.42 -16.64
N GLU A 84 -1.43 12.56 -15.33
CA GLU A 84 -0.46 12.11 -14.34
C GLU A 84 -0.32 10.59 -14.36
N TYR A 85 -1.43 9.85 -14.41
CA TYR A 85 -1.41 8.40 -14.54
C TYR A 85 -0.55 7.97 -15.74
N HIS A 86 -0.81 8.54 -16.92
CA HIS A 86 -0.08 8.27 -18.15
C HIS A 86 1.42 8.63 -18.05
N ARG A 87 1.78 9.72 -17.37
CA ARG A 87 3.18 10.09 -17.15
C ARG A 87 3.93 9.09 -16.27
N ILE A 88 3.30 8.60 -15.20
CA ILE A 88 3.94 7.63 -14.28
C ILE A 88 3.90 6.21 -14.88
N SER A 89 3.06 5.92 -15.88
CA SER A 89 3.13 4.67 -16.64
C SER A 89 4.21 4.72 -17.72
N GLY A 90 4.33 5.84 -18.44
CA GLY A 90 5.31 6.06 -19.52
C GLY A 90 6.75 6.29 -19.08
N ASN A 91 6.98 6.81 -17.86
CA ASN A 91 8.29 6.76 -17.21
C ASN A 91 8.55 5.33 -16.73
N GLU A 92 8.88 4.47 -17.67
CA GLU A 92 9.23 3.11 -17.38
C GLU A 92 10.44 3.05 -16.43
N ILE A 93 10.21 2.44 -15.28
CA ILE A 93 11.24 1.73 -14.51
C ILE A 93 11.66 0.50 -15.35
N SER A 94 12.15 0.71 -16.58
CA SER A 94 12.52 -0.33 -17.55
C SER A 94 14.01 -0.62 -17.61
N SER A 95 14.85 0.20 -16.99
CA SER A 95 16.31 0.07 -17.08
C SER A 95 16.99 -0.45 -15.80
N ILE A 96 16.25 -1.09 -14.88
CA ILE A 96 16.79 -1.46 -13.57
C ILE A 96 16.57 -2.94 -13.29
N ASP A 97 17.69 -3.64 -13.10
CA ASP A 97 17.79 -5.06 -12.78
C ASP A 97 16.92 -5.40 -11.55
N PRO A 98 15.95 -6.33 -11.67
CA PRO A 98 15.08 -6.77 -10.57
C PRO A 98 15.84 -7.31 -9.35
N LYS A 99 17.13 -7.68 -9.47
CA LYS A 99 17.92 -8.12 -8.31
C LYS A 99 18.42 -6.96 -7.44
N ASN A 100 18.48 -5.75 -8.00
CA ASN A 100 18.85 -4.51 -7.33
C ASN A 100 17.63 -3.57 -7.31
N TYR A 101 16.51 -4.03 -6.72
CA TYR A 101 15.43 -3.14 -6.28
C TYR A 101 16.00 -2.13 -5.27
N ASN A 102 16.65 -1.07 -5.79
CA ASN A 102 17.21 -0.02 -4.96
C ASN A 102 16.04 0.61 -4.22
N GLU A 103 16.16 0.59 -2.90
CA GLU A 103 15.26 1.20 -1.92
C GLU A 103 14.87 2.63 -2.31
N SER A 104 15.77 3.34 -3.01
CA SER A 104 15.53 4.68 -3.53
C SER A 104 14.55 4.77 -4.68
N ILE A 105 14.41 3.75 -5.52
CA ILE A 105 13.41 3.70 -6.60
C ILE A 105 12.04 3.41 -6.01
N ILE A 106 11.99 2.53 -5.01
CA ILE A 106 10.78 2.25 -4.24
C ILE A 106 10.34 3.57 -3.58
N VAL A 107 11.20 4.22 -2.80
CA VAL A 107 10.91 5.50 -2.16
C VAL A 107 10.56 6.59 -3.18
N GLN A 108 11.29 6.72 -4.29
CA GLN A 108 11.01 7.69 -5.35
C GLN A 108 9.67 7.42 -6.04
N THR A 109 9.32 6.16 -6.25
CA THR A 109 8.03 5.75 -6.82
C THR A 109 6.91 6.05 -5.81
N TYR A 110 7.06 5.68 -4.54
CA TYR A 110 6.12 5.99 -3.47
C TYR A 110 5.91 7.50 -3.32
N LEU A 111 6.98 8.29 -3.23
CA LEU A 111 6.91 9.75 -3.08
C LEU A 111 6.34 10.47 -4.31
N ASN A 112 6.59 9.97 -5.51
CA ASN A 112 5.94 10.50 -6.71
C ASN A 112 4.45 10.14 -6.77
N LEU A 113 4.07 8.97 -6.28
CA LEU A 113 2.68 8.54 -6.17
C LEU A 113 1.92 9.30 -5.07
N ILE A 114 2.60 9.75 -4.00
CA ILE A 114 2.00 10.52 -2.89
C ILE A 114 1.59 11.95 -3.30
N LYS A 115 2.14 12.51 -4.39
CA LYS A 115 1.81 13.89 -4.83
C LYS A 115 0.33 14.08 -5.12
N ASN A 116 -0.29 13.05 -5.68
CA ASN A 116 -1.71 13.03 -5.99
C ASN A 116 -2.31 11.68 -5.57
N PRO A 117 -2.94 11.63 -4.39
CA PRO A 117 -3.44 10.38 -3.86
C PRO A 117 -4.60 9.82 -4.72
N LYS A 118 -5.34 10.67 -5.46
CA LYS A 118 -6.39 10.25 -6.40
C LYS A 118 -5.83 9.40 -7.56
N THR A 119 -4.72 9.84 -8.14
CA THR A 119 -4.03 9.07 -9.20
C THR A 119 -3.44 7.76 -8.67
N LEU A 120 -2.93 7.77 -7.43
CA LEU A 120 -2.36 6.59 -6.78
C LEU A 120 -3.40 5.49 -6.57
N ILE A 121 -4.58 5.81 -6.04
CA ILE A 121 -5.58 4.79 -5.74
C ILE A 121 -6.09 4.09 -7.01
N ILE A 122 -6.26 4.85 -8.11
CA ILE A 122 -6.58 4.29 -9.43
C ILE A 122 -5.48 3.33 -9.89
N ARG A 123 -4.21 3.71 -9.71
CA ARG A 123 -3.08 2.85 -10.07
C ARG A 123 -3.03 1.57 -9.24
N LEU A 124 -3.33 1.61 -7.95
CA LEU A 124 -3.35 0.40 -7.13
C LEU A 124 -4.46 -0.54 -7.59
N ALA A 125 -5.66 -0.02 -7.86
CA ALA A 125 -6.77 -0.80 -8.41
C ALA A 125 -6.42 -1.41 -9.79
N ASP A 126 -5.77 -0.63 -10.66
CA ASP A 126 -5.24 -1.14 -11.94
C ASP A 126 -4.22 -2.28 -11.74
N LYS A 127 -3.31 -2.17 -10.77
CA LYS A 127 -2.33 -3.23 -10.50
C LYS A 127 -2.96 -4.49 -9.90
N VAL A 128 -4.01 -4.33 -9.11
CA VAL A 128 -4.84 -5.45 -8.64
C VAL A 128 -5.48 -6.18 -9.82
N ASP A 129 -6.12 -5.47 -10.76
CA ASP A 129 -6.72 -6.15 -11.92
C ASP A 129 -5.68 -6.76 -12.87
N ASN A 130 -4.55 -6.07 -13.08
CA ASN A 130 -3.48 -6.56 -13.96
C ASN A 130 -2.88 -7.87 -13.49
N ILE A 131 -2.65 -8.06 -12.18
CA ILE A 131 -1.99 -9.27 -11.71
C ILE A 131 -2.87 -10.52 -11.89
N ARG A 132 -4.20 -10.38 -11.83
CA ARG A 132 -5.17 -11.47 -12.06
C ARG A 132 -5.00 -12.13 -13.43
N SER A 133 -4.51 -11.39 -14.42
CA SER A 133 -4.28 -11.88 -15.79
C SER A 133 -2.79 -12.01 -16.15
N ALA A 134 -1.86 -11.77 -15.22
CA ALA A 134 -0.43 -11.77 -15.51
C ALA A 134 0.13 -13.15 -15.91
N TYR A 135 -0.62 -14.24 -15.68
CA TYR A 135 -0.26 -15.59 -16.11
C TYR A 135 -0.17 -15.75 -17.64
N VAL A 136 -0.77 -14.86 -18.43
CA VAL A 136 -0.69 -14.88 -19.90
C VAL A 136 0.63 -14.31 -20.42
N LEU A 137 1.38 -13.62 -19.56
CA LEU A 137 2.67 -13.03 -19.92
C LEU A 137 3.76 -14.10 -20.00
N PRO A 138 4.85 -13.85 -20.75
CA PRO A 138 6.05 -14.68 -20.65
C PRO A 138 6.50 -14.83 -19.20
N LYS A 139 7.00 -16.00 -18.82
CA LYS A 139 7.32 -16.36 -17.42
C LYS A 139 8.12 -15.30 -16.66
N GLU A 140 9.13 -14.71 -17.31
CA GLU A 140 9.96 -13.66 -16.71
C GLU A 140 9.17 -12.36 -16.45
N ASN A 141 8.30 -11.98 -17.39
CA ASN A 141 7.43 -10.82 -17.24
C ASN A 141 6.37 -11.04 -16.15
N ALA A 142 5.75 -12.22 -16.12
CA ALA A 142 4.79 -12.60 -15.09
C ALA A 142 5.43 -12.56 -13.70
N ARG A 143 6.65 -13.13 -13.57
CA ARG A 143 7.45 -13.07 -12.34
C ARG A 143 7.72 -11.63 -11.92
N ARG A 144 8.15 -10.76 -12.84
CA ARG A 144 8.43 -9.34 -12.54
C ARG A 144 7.19 -8.60 -12.07
N VAL A 145 6.02 -8.86 -12.67
CA VAL A 145 4.74 -8.28 -12.23
C VAL A 145 4.40 -8.76 -10.82
N ALA A 146 4.54 -10.06 -10.55
CA ALA A 146 4.29 -10.63 -9.23
C ALA A 146 5.22 -10.10 -8.14
N GLU A 147 6.52 -9.96 -8.43
CA GLU A 147 7.49 -9.35 -7.51
C GLU A 147 7.13 -7.89 -7.21
N LYS A 148 6.73 -7.10 -8.21
CA LYS A 148 6.24 -5.73 -7.99
C LYS A 148 4.96 -5.69 -7.15
N ALA A 149 4.00 -6.58 -7.42
CA ALA A 149 2.79 -6.65 -6.61
C ALA A 149 3.10 -6.99 -5.15
N MET A 150 3.96 -7.98 -4.90
CA MET A 150 4.32 -8.43 -3.56
C MET A 150 5.12 -7.39 -2.78
N TYR A 151 6.16 -6.81 -3.40
CA TYR A 151 7.17 -6.03 -2.69
C TYR A 151 7.02 -4.51 -2.85
N LEU A 152 6.24 -4.05 -3.83
CA LEU A 152 6.01 -2.63 -4.08
C LEU A 152 4.55 -2.25 -3.83
N TYR A 153 3.58 -2.86 -4.51
CA TYR A 153 2.19 -2.40 -4.44
C TYR A 153 1.44 -2.84 -3.18
N SER A 154 1.60 -4.10 -2.75
CA SER A 154 0.97 -4.60 -1.52
C SER A 154 1.32 -3.74 -0.29
N PRO A 155 2.60 -3.38 -0.03
CA PRO A 155 2.93 -2.53 1.11
C PRO A 155 2.38 -1.10 1.00
N ILE A 156 2.20 -0.54 -0.21
CA ILE A 156 1.47 0.75 -0.41
C ILE A 156 0.03 0.59 0.06
N CYS A 157 -0.66 -0.46 -0.41
CA CYS A 157 -2.04 -0.72 -0.03
C CYS A 157 -2.17 -0.89 1.48
N GLN A 158 -1.22 -1.59 2.12
CA GLN A 158 -1.20 -1.76 3.58
C GLN A 158 -1.04 -0.43 4.32
N LEU A 159 -0.17 0.45 3.82
CA LEU A 159 0.03 1.78 4.37
C LEU A 159 -1.23 2.66 4.27
N LEU A 160 -1.94 2.57 3.13
CA LEU A 160 -3.20 3.29 2.92
C LEU A 160 -4.38 2.66 3.67
N GLY A 161 -4.19 1.48 4.26
CA GLY A 161 -5.24 0.71 4.94
C GLY A 161 -6.23 0.03 3.98
N ILE A 162 -5.88 -0.14 2.70
CA ILE A 162 -6.72 -0.81 1.69
C ILE A 162 -6.43 -2.32 1.71
N HIS A 163 -6.89 -2.99 2.76
CA HIS A 163 -6.53 -4.39 3.03
C HIS A 163 -7.01 -5.38 1.97
N LYS A 164 -8.14 -5.12 1.31
CA LYS A 164 -8.62 -5.99 0.21
C LYS A 164 -7.59 -6.07 -0.92
N PHE A 165 -7.01 -4.93 -1.32
CA PHE A 165 -5.98 -4.89 -2.37
C PHE A 165 -4.69 -5.60 -1.94
N VAL A 166 -4.30 -5.49 -0.66
CA VAL A 166 -3.15 -6.24 -0.11
C VAL A 166 -3.35 -7.73 -0.33
N VAL A 167 -4.50 -8.25 0.10
CA VAL A 167 -4.83 -9.67 -0.01
C VAL A 167 -4.79 -10.15 -1.46
N GLU A 168 -5.42 -9.41 -2.37
CA GLU A 168 -5.47 -9.79 -3.79
C GLU A 168 -4.08 -9.79 -4.44
N LEU A 169 -3.31 -8.71 -4.25
CA LEU A 169 -1.95 -8.60 -4.79
C LEU A 169 -1.05 -9.71 -4.27
N GLU A 170 -1.11 -9.98 -2.95
CA GLU A 170 -0.27 -11.00 -2.33
C GLU A 170 -0.63 -12.42 -2.79
N ASN A 171 -1.91 -12.77 -2.90
CA ASN A 171 -2.33 -14.11 -3.31
C ASN A 171 -2.01 -14.39 -4.78
N GLU A 172 -2.34 -13.46 -5.68
CA GLU A 172 -2.04 -13.64 -7.10
C GLU A 172 -0.52 -13.64 -7.36
N ALA A 173 0.22 -12.78 -6.66
CA ALA A 173 1.67 -12.82 -6.72
C ALA A 173 2.24 -14.14 -6.18
N PHE A 174 1.70 -14.65 -5.07
CA PHE A 174 2.14 -15.94 -4.51
C PHE A 174 1.88 -17.09 -5.48
N LYS A 175 0.70 -17.11 -6.13
CA LYS A 175 0.35 -18.11 -7.15
C LYS A 175 1.33 -18.11 -8.32
N LEU A 176 1.78 -16.93 -8.76
CA LEU A 176 2.75 -16.79 -9.86
C LEU A 176 4.19 -17.13 -9.42
N LEU A 177 4.59 -16.75 -8.20
CA LEU A 177 5.96 -16.90 -7.70
C LEU A 177 6.25 -18.31 -7.18
N ASN A 178 5.27 -18.95 -6.54
CA ASN A 178 5.41 -20.27 -5.95
C ASN A 178 4.10 -21.09 -6.08
N PRO A 179 3.75 -21.50 -7.31
CA PRO A 179 2.50 -22.21 -7.58
C PRO A 179 2.39 -23.54 -6.81
N GLY A 180 3.50 -24.26 -6.62
CA GLY A 180 3.50 -25.55 -5.92
C GLY A 180 3.02 -25.44 -4.47
N GLU A 181 3.57 -24.49 -3.70
CA GLU A 181 3.12 -24.25 -2.32
C GLU A 181 1.70 -23.66 -2.29
N TYR A 182 1.35 -22.79 -3.25
CA TYR A 182 -0.01 -22.24 -3.37
C TYR A 182 -1.06 -23.36 -3.51
N PHE A 183 -0.92 -24.22 -4.53
CA PHE A 183 -1.89 -25.28 -4.82
C PHE A 183 -1.88 -26.40 -3.75
N SER A 184 -0.74 -26.61 -3.07
CA SER A 184 -0.67 -27.51 -1.91
C SER A 184 -1.52 -27.01 -0.75
N ILE A 185 -1.39 -25.73 -0.38
CA ILE A 185 -2.20 -25.11 0.68
C ILE A 185 -3.68 -25.08 0.26
N GLU A 186 -3.98 -24.70 -0.98
CA GLU A 186 -5.36 -24.69 -1.50
C GLU A 186 -6.02 -26.08 -1.42
N SER A 187 -5.30 -27.12 -1.84
CA SER A 187 -5.78 -28.51 -1.77
C SER A 187 -6.00 -28.97 -0.33
N TYR A 188 -5.11 -28.60 0.58
CA TYR A 188 -5.24 -28.89 2.00
C TYR A 188 -6.49 -28.22 2.60
N LEU A 189 -6.68 -26.93 2.33
CA LEU A 189 -7.86 -26.17 2.77
C LEU A 189 -9.13 -26.78 2.22
N LYS A 190 -9.19 -27.10 0.92
CA LYS A 190 -10.37 -27.71 0.29
C LYS A 190 -10.77 -29.03 0.95
N LYS A 191 -9.80 -29.83 1.39
CA LYS A 191 -10.05 -31.09 2.09
C LYS A 191 -10.55 -30.89 3.54
N LYS A 192 -10.04 -29.87 4.22
CA LYS A 192 -10.37 -29.57 5.63
C LYS A 192 -11.58 -28.66 5.81
N MET A 193 -12.00 -27.96 4.76
CA MET A 193 -13.07 -26.95 4.84
C MET A 193 -14.37 -27.48 5.44
N PRO A 194 -14.93 -28.64 5.04
CA PRO A 194 -16.24 -29.06 5.55
C PRO A 194 -16.25 -29.34 7.06
N GLU A 195 -15.18 -29.96 7.57
CA GLU A 195 -15.00 -30.22 9.01
C GLU A 195 -14.83 -28.91 9.78
N MET A 196 -14.04 -27.98 9.22
CA MET A 196 -13.75 -26.70 9.85
C MET A 196 -14.97 -25.76 9.84
N GLU A 197 -15.75 -25.71 8.75
CA GLU A 197 -16.95 -24.89 8.63
C GLU A 197 -17.99 -25.27 9.69
N SER A 198 -18.26 -26.57 9.87
CA SER A 198 -19.17 -27.03 10.92
C SER A 198 -18.73 -26.56 12.32
N VAL A 199 -17.44 -26.70 12.66
CA VAL A 199 -16.94 -26.24 13.97
C VAL A 199 -17.03 -24.72 14.10
N LEU A 200 -16.76 -23.97 13.02
CA LEU A 200 -16.83 -22.51 13.03
C LEU A 200 -18.27 -22.00 13.16
N GLU A 201 -19.23 -22.64 12.51
CA GLU A 201 -20.66 -22.34 12.60
C GLU A 201 -21.18 -22.60 14.02
N ASP A 202 -20.93 -23.79 14.57
CA ASP A 202 -21.31 -24.15 15.94
C ASP A 202 -20.71 -23.17 16.97
N THR A 203 -19.42 -22.82 16.78
CA THR A 203 -18.71 -21.88 17.64
C THR A 203 -19.31 -20.47 17.51
N ALA A 204 -19.68 -20.04 16.30
CA ALA A 204 -20.24 -18.71 16.05
C ALA A 204 -21.61 -18.56 16.69
N GLU A 205 -22.45 -19.59 16.56
CA GLU A 205 -23.78 -19.65 17.19
C GLU A 205 -23.65 -19.64 18.71
N PHE A 206 -22.76 -20.46 19.27
CA PHE A 206 -22.50 -20.49 20.71
C PHE A 206 -22.00 -19.15 21.27
N VAL A 207 -21.07 -18.47 20.60
CA VAL A 207 -20.61 -17.14 21.03
C VAL A 207 -21.77 -16.14 20.98
N LYS A 208 -22.60 -16.20 19.95
CA LYS A 208 -23.75 -15.32 19.80
C LYS A 208 -24.75 -15.54 20.96
N ASP A 209 -25.09 -16.78 21.26
CA ASP A 209 -26.03 -17.12 22.34
C ASP A 209 -25.53 -16.63 23.71
N ILE A 210 -24.26 -16.84 24.02
CA ILE A 210 -23.66 -16.34 25.27
C ILE A 210 -23.75 -14.82 25.37
N LEU A 211 -23.47 -14.10 24.28
CA LEU A 211 -23.51 -12.64 24.27
C LEU A 211 -24.95 -12.12 24.37
N ASP A 212 -25.90 -12.79 23.72
CA ASP A 212 -27.33 -12.47 23.81
C ASP A 212 -27.87 -12.69 25.24
N GLU A 213 -27.50 -13.78 25.92
CA GLU A 213 -27.84 -14.03 27.34
C GLU A 213 -27.30 -12.95 28.29
N LYS A 214 -26.14 -12.37 27.96
CA LYS A 214 -25.51 -11.28 28.72
C LYS A 214 -26.02 -9.90 28.29
N GLY A 215 -26.94 -9.82 27.34
CA GLY A 215 -27.50 -8.56 26.84
C GLY A 215 -26.51 -7.71 26.06
N ILE A 216 -25.54 -8.34 25.38
CA ILE A 216 -24.54 -7.67 24.54
C ILE A 216 -24.89 -7.92 23.07
N PRO A 217 -25.49 -6.94 22.37
CA PRO A 217 -25.77 -7.08 20.94
C PRO A 217 -24.47 -7.23 20.16
N ALA A 218 -24.29 -8.39 19.52
CA ALA A 218 -23.08 -8.67 18.75
C ALA A 218 -23.41 -9.26 17.38
N LYS A 219 -22.56 -8.96 16.40
CA LYS A 219 -22.52 -9.70 15.13
C LYS A 219 -21.27 -10.57 15.13
N VAL A 220 -21.46 -11.87 15.00
CA VAL A 220 -20.39 -12.86 14.92
C VAL A 220 -20.30 -13.37 13.49
N ASP A 221 -19.12 -13.26 12.89
CA ASP A 221 -18.79 -13.80 11.58
C ASP A 221 -17.44 -14.53 11.64
N TYR A 222 -17.18 -15.43 10.71
CA TYR A 222 -15.88 -16.08 10.58
C TYR A 222 -15.35 -15.95 9.16
N ARG A 223 -14.03 -16.04 9.03
CA ARG A 223 -13.35 -16.07 7.74
C ARG A 223 -12.19 -17.03 7.77
N VAL A 224 -11.92 -17.64 6.63
CA VAL A 224 -10.71 -18.42 6.40
C VAL A 224 -9.62 -17.47 5.90
N LYS A 225 -8.41 -17.60 6.47
CA LYS A 225 -7.25 -16.82 6.04
C LYS A 225 -6.88 -17.21 4.62
N HIS A 226 -6.44 -16.23 3.85
CA HIS A 226 -6.03 -16.47 2.48
C HIS A 226 -4.70 -17.24 2.38
N THR A 227 -4.50 -17.92 1.25
CA THR A 227 -3.39 -18.85 0.99
C THR A 227 -2.02 -18.27 1.31
N TYR A 228 -1.73 -17.02 0.90
CA TYR A 228 -0.42 -16.41 1.19
C TYR A 228 -0.20 -16.13 2.69
N SER A 229 -1.26 -15.78 3.44
CA SER A 229 -1.14 -15.56 4.88
C SER A 229 -0.85 -16.87 5.62
N ILE A 230 -1.49 -17.97 5.20
CA ILE A 230 -1.19 -19.31 5.72
C ILE A 230 0.25 -19.70 5.39
N TYR A 231 0.70 -19.46 4.15
CA TYR A 231 2.08 -19.70 3.76
C TYR A 231 3.07 -18.92 4.64
N ARG A 232 2.87 -17.61 4.84
CA ARG A 232 3.73 -16.78 5.70
C ARG A 232 3.78 -17.32 7.12
N LYS A 233 2.63 -17.75 7.68
CA LYS A 233 2.59 -18.35 9.01
C LYS A 233 3.36 -19.68 9.01
N ALA A 234 3.11 -20.56 8.03
CA ALA A 234 3.83 -21.82 7.87
C ALA A 234 5.35 -21.62 7.84
N GLN A 235 5.86 -20.62 7.12
CA GLN A 235 7.30 -20.31 7.08
C GLN A 235 7.85 -19.96 8.46
N LYS A 236 7.15 -19.12 9.24
CA LYS A 236 7.57 -18.80 10.62
C LYS A 236 7.65 -20.05 11.52
N TYR A 237 6.73 -21.00 11.36
CA TYR A 237 6.79 -22.27 12.10
C TYR A 237 7.91 -23.21 11.58
N ARG A 238 8.21 -23.19 10.27
CA ARG A 238 9.35 -23.93 9.70
C ARG A 238 10.68 -23.46 10.33
N GLU A 239 10.81 -22.16 10.61
CA GLU A 239 11.99 -21.58 11.24
C GLU A 239 12.19 -22.01 12.70
N THR A 240 11.11 -22.37 13.43
CA THR A 240 11.17 -22.74 14.87
C THR A 240 11.51 -24.23 15.13
N LYS A 241 12.09 -24.94 14.15
CA LYS A 241 12.54 -26.36 14.21
C LYS A 241 11.48 -27.43 14.57
N ASN A 242 10.23 -27.05 14.82
CA ASN A 242 9.15 -27.96 15.26
C ASN A 242 7.96 -28.09 14.27
N TYR A 243 8.14 -27.71 13.01
CA TYR A 243 7.09 -27.80 11.99
C TYR A 243 6.80 -29.25 11.59
N LYS A 244 5.59 -29.72 11.89
CA LYS A 244 5.06 -31.06 11.54
C LYS A 244 4.02 -31.00 10.41
N GLY A 245 3.92 -29.88 9.68
CA GLY A 245 3.00 -29.70 8.56
C GLY A 245 1.89 -28.67 8.82
N LEU A 246 1.06 -28.45 7.80
CA LEU A 246 -0.03 -27.45 7.82
C LEU A 246 -1.06 -27.71 8.93
N SER A 247 -1.19 -28.95 9.41
CA SER A 247 -2.10 -29.32 10.50
C SER A 247 -1.77 -28.69 11.85
N GLN A 248 -0.58 -28.12 12.03
CA GLN A 248 -0.22 -27.38 13.25
C GLN A 248 -0.56 -25.89 13.18
N ILE A 249 -0.95 -25.39 12.01
CA ILE A 249 -1.31 -23.98 11.87
C ILE A 249 -2.75 -23.86 12.35
N TYR A 250 -2.91 -23.59 13.64
CA TYR A 250 -4.23 -23.48 14.24
C TYR A 250 -5.03 -22.28 13.73
N ASP A 251 -4.35 -21.29 13.18
CA ASP A 251 -4.88 -19.99 12.79
C ASP A 251 -5.21 -19.93 11.29
N ILE A 252 -5.77 -21.01 10.75
CA ILE A 252 -6.28 -21.06 9.37
C ILE A 252 -7.58 -20.29 9.26
N ALA A 253 -8.39 -20.28 10.33
CA ALA A 253 -9.62 -19.51 10.41
C ALA A 253 -9.51 -18.49 11.54
N ALA A 254 -10.24 -17.39 11.39
CA ALA A 254 -10.42 -16.38 12.41
C ALA A 254 -11.91 -16.07 12.53
N MET A 255 -12.38 -15.90 13.76
CA MET A 255 -13.70 -15.39 14.07
C MET A 255 -13.60 -13.90 14.34
N ARG A 256 -14.64 -13.16 13.98
CA ARG A 256 -14.77 -11.74 14.23
C ARG A 256 -16.05 -11.52 15.01
N VAL A 257 -15.95 -10.70 16.06
CA VAL A 257 -17.07 -10.32 16.91
C VAL A 257 -17.16 -8.80 16.89
N LEU A 258 -18.27 -8.30 16.37
CA LEU A 258 -18.57 -6.87 16.24
C LEU A 258 -19.57 -6.45 17.32
N VAL A 259 -19.14 -5.55 18.19
CA VAL A 259 -19.94 -4.98 19.28
C VAL A 259 -20.15 -3.48 19.07
N ASP A 260 -20.92 -2.84 19.95
CA ASP A 260 -21.27 -1.42 19.83
C ASP A 260 -20.27 -0.50 20.53
N SER A 261 -19.61 -0.93 21.60
CA SER A 261 -18.69 -0.10 22.38
C SER A 261 -17.34 -0.75 22.70
N ILE A 262 -16.35 0.07 23.08
CA ILE A 262 -15.02 -0.41 23.47
C ILE A 262 -15.09 -1.24 24.76
N GLU A 263 -15.91 -0.83 25.71
CA GLU A 263 -16.16 -1.55 26.95
C GLU A 263 -16.72 -2.95 26.67
N GLN A 264 -17.64 -3.05 25.71
CA GLN A 264 -18.17 -4.34 25.26
C GLN A 264 -17.11 -5.22 24.61
N CYS A 265 -16.07 -4.65 23.96
CA CYS A 265 -14.97 -5.45 23.42
C CYS A 265 -14.23 -6.19 24.53
N TYR A 266 -13.89 -5.49 25.62
CA TYR A 266 -13.20 -6.07 26.77
C TYR A 266 -14.10 -7.04 27.54
N LEU A 267 -15.36 -6.69 27.75
CA LEU A 267 -16.34 -7.57 28.40
C LEU A 267 -16.53 -8.88 27.62
N THR A 268 -16.64 -8.79 26.30
CA THR A 268 -16.71 -9.96 25.42
C THR A 268 -15.47 -10.83 25.57
N GLU A 269 -14.27 -10.22 25.58
CA GLU A 269 -13.03 -10.98 25.76
C GLU A 269 -13.00 -11.75 27.10
N ASP A 270 -13.44 -11.11 28.18
CA ASP A 270 -13.45 -11.72 29.50
C ASP A 270 -14.52 -12.81 29.65
N ILE A 271 -15.67 -12.67 28.98
CA ILE A 271 -16.67 -13.75 28.88
C ILE A 271 -16.06 -14.96 28.17
N LEU A 272 -15.38 -14.75 27.04
CA LEU A 272 -14.77 -15.85 26.28
C LEU A 272 -13.67 -16.58 27.07
N LYS A 273 -12.87 -15.86 27.88
CA LYS A 273 -11.86 -16.46 28.78
C LYS A 273 -12.47 -17.33 29.89
N GLN A 274 -13.74 -17.14 30.25
CA GLN A 274 -14.42 -18.00 31.23
C GLN A 274 -14.86 -19.33 30.62
N VAL A 275 -15.06 -19.35 29.30
CA VAL A 275 -15.60 -20.50 28.57
C VAL A 275 -14.49 -21.33 27.93
N TRP A 276 -13.47 -20.67 27.39
CA TRP A 276 -12.34 -21.32 26.73
C TRP A 276 -11.00 -20.90 27.33
N THR A 277 -10.07 -21.85 27.30
CA THR A 277 -8.68 -21.59 27.66
C THR A 277 -8.01 -20.75 26.57
N ALA A 278 -7.56 -19.55 26.94
CA ALA A 278 -6.76 -18.68 26.08
C ALA A 278 -5.32 -19.22 25.92
N VAL A 279 -4.75 -19.09 24.73
CA VAL A 279 -3.38 -19.51 24.43
C VAL A 279 -2.39 -18.46 24.94
N PRO A 280 -1.44 -18.82 25.83
CA PRO A 280 -0.46 -17.87 26.35
C PRO A 280 0.39 -17.24 25.25
N GLY A 281 0.52 -15.90 25.29
CA GLY A 281 1.35 -15.14 24.35
C GLY A 281 0.71 -14.82 22.99
N GLU A 282 -0.54 -15.25 22.75
CA GLU A 282 -1.29 -15.00 21.50
C GLU A 282 -2.40 -13.94 21.68
N ARG A 283 -2.27 -13.07 22.69
CA ARG A 283 -3.18 -11.94 22.93
C ARG A 283 -2.52 -10.63 22.52
N ASP A 284 -3.12 -9.93 21.55
CA ASP A 284 -2.74 -8.59 21.14
C ASP A 284 -3.87 -7.60 21.39
N ASP A 285 -3.57 -6.47 22.04
CA ASP A 285 -4.52 -5.38 22.26
C ASP A 285 -4.18 -4.18 21.36
N TYR A 286 -4.74 -4.19 20.15
CA TYR A 286 -4.59 -3.09 19.20
C TYR A 286 -5.57 -1.95 19.45
N ILE A 287 -6.47 -2.04 20.44
CA ILE A 287 -7.28 -0.89 20.86
C ILE A 287 -6.41 0.05 21.69
N MET A 288 -5.68 -0.49 22.66
CA MET A 288 -4.76 0.26 23.51
C MET A 288 -3.47 0.65 22.76
N HIS A 289 -2.98 -0.21 21.87
CA HIS A 289 -1.80 0.04 21.04
C HIS A 289 -2.10 -0.12 19.54
N PRO A 290 -2.74 0.89 18.90
CA PRO A 290 -3.09 0.81 17.49
C PRO A 290 -1.86 0.60 16.59
N LYS A 291 -2.04 -0.12 15.47
CA LYS A 291 -0.97 -0.23 14.47
C LYS A 291 -0.73 1.13 13.80
N PRO A 292 0.43 1.37 13.16
CA PRO A 292 0.70 2.61 12.42
C PRO A 292 -0.35 2.96 11.36
N SER A 293 -1.03 1.97 10.78
CA SER A 293 -2.13 2.16 9.84
C SER A 293 -3.43 2.69 10.47
N GLY A 294 -3.49 2.84 11.79
CA GLY A 294 -4.71 3.15 12.54
C GLY A 294 -5.55 1.93 12.91
N TYR A 295 -5.08 0.71 12.60
CA TYR A 295 -5.82 -0.53 12.87
C TYR A 295 -6.08 -0.75 14.37
N ARG A 296 -7.34 -1.08 14.73
CA ARG A 296 -7.79 -1.33 16.11
C ARG A 296 -8.65 -2.58 16.26
N SER A 297 -8.30 -3.48 17.16
CA SER A 297 -9.04 -4.72 17.50
C SER A 297 -8.37 -5.39 18.70
N ILE A 298 -9.11 -6.14 19.50
CA ILE A 298 -8.51 -7.14 20.39
C ILE A 298 -8.39 -8.44 19.59
N HIS A 299 -7.21 -9.05 19.56
CA HIS A 299 -6.99 -10.39 19.03
C HIS A 299 -6.62 -11.31 20.18
N ASN A 300 -7.33 -12.41 20.33
CA ASN A 300 -6.98 -13.43 21.32
C ASN A 300 -7.30 -14.82 20.75
N THR A 301 -6.45 -15.81 21.05
CA THR A 301 -6.57 -17.16 20.52
C THR A 301 -7.06 -18.10 21.62
N PHE A 302 -8.11 -18.85 21.34
CA PHE A 302 -8.76 -19.76 22.29
C PHE A 302 -8.73 -21.20 21.80
N ALA A 303 -8.61 -22.17 22.71
CA ALA A 303 -8.81 -23.59 22.41
C ALA A 303 -10.31 -23.92 22.39
N VAL A 304 -10.92 -23.85 21.20
CA VAL A 304 -12.38 -24.06 21.02
C VAL A 304 -12.76 -25.53 20.91
N SER A 305 -11.82 -26.39 20.52
CA SER A 305 -11.98 -27.85 20.55
C SER A 305 -10.64 -28.53 20.87
N PRO A 306 -10.62 -29.85 21.17
CA PRO A 306 -9.36 -30.58 21.42
C PRO A 306 -8.36 -30.52 20.26
N THR A 307 -8.83 -30.23 19.04
CA THR A 307 -8.03 -30.22 17.82
C THR A 307 -7.99 -28.86 17.13
N MET A 308 -8.70 -27.86 17.64
CA MET A 308 -8.84 -26.56 17.00
C MET A 308 -8.64 -25.41 18.00
N TYR A 309 -7.72 -24.52 17.64
CA TYR A 309 -7.63 -23.21 18.25
C TYR A 309 -8.15 -22.18 17.27
N LEU A 310 -8.78 -21.12 17.78
CA LEU A 310 -9.42 -20.11 16.98
C LEU A 310 -8.99 -18.72 17.45
N GLU A 311 -8.44 -17.93 16.53
CA GLU A 311 -8.21 -16.50 16.75
C GLU A 311 -9.57 -15.79 16.69
N ILE A 312 -9.95 -15.12 17.77
CA ILE A 312 -11.16 -14.31 17.85
C ILE A 312 -10.77 -12.83 17.87
N GLN A 313 -11.26 -12.09 16.88
CA GLN A 313 -11.03 -10.67 16.68
C GLN A 313 -12.24 -9.85 17.16
N ILE A 314 -12.11 -9.16 18.28
CA ILE A 314 -13.18 -8.39 18.89
C ILE A 314 -12.95 -6.91 18.59
N LYS A 315 -13.96 -6.22 18.07
CA LYS A 315 -13.88 -4.78 17.73
C LYS A 315 -15.26 -4.16 17.62
N THR A 316 -15.33 -2.84 17.65
CA THR A 316 -16.60 -2.15 17.39
C THR A 316 -16.95 -2.15 15.90
N LYS A 317 -18.22 -1.91 15.57
CA LYS A 317 -18.67 -1.70 14.17
C LYS A 317 -17.89 -0.58 13.49
N GLU A 318 -17.71 0.55 14.18
CA GLU A 318 -16.90 1.68 13.69
C GLU A 318 -15.43 1.30 13.47
N MET A 319 -14.82 0.56 14.40
CA MET A 319 -13.45 0.05 14.21
C MET A 319 -13.38 -0.90 13.02
N HIS A 320 -14.40 -1.73 12.79
CA HIS A 320 -14.43 -2.61 11.64
C HIS A 320 -14.46 -1.84 10.32
N GLU A 321 -15.31 -0.83 10.19
CA GLU A 321 -15.36 0.04 9.01
C GLU A 321 -14.01 0.72 8.78
N ASN A 322 -13.45 1.36 9.81
CA ASN A 322 -12.13 2.00 9.73
C ASN A 322 -11.01 1.00 9.37
N ASN A 323 -11.07 -0.24 9.88
CA ASN A 323 -10.06 -1.25 9.59
C ASN A 323 -10.16 -1.83 8.16
N GLU A 324 -11.36 -1.97 7.61
CA GLU A 324 -11.54 -2.54 6.26
C GLU A 324 -11.21 -1.52 5.17
N PHE A 325 -11.51 -0.25 5.44
CA PHE A 325 -11.46 0.81 4.43
C PHE A 325 -10.37 1.85 4.71
N GLY A 326 -9.68 1.79 5.85
CA GLY A 326 -8.56 2.67 6.18
C GLY A 326 -8.88 4.16 6.07
N ILE A 327 -7.86 4.97 5.72
CA ILE A 327 -7.98 6.41 5.48
C ILE A 327 -8.93 6.72 4.29
N ALA A 328 -9.21 5.73 3.44
CA ALA A 328 -10.13 5.86 2.30
C ALA A 328 -11.62 5.93 2.71
N SER A 329 -12.03 5.40 3.87
CA SER A 329 -13.45 5.49 4.31
C SER A 329 -13.89 6.87 4.77
N HIS A 330 -13.01 7.64 5.42
CA HIS A 330 -13.42 8.89 6.08
C HIS A 330 -12.65 10.13 5.60
N THR A 331 -11.49 10.00 4.96
CA THR A 331 -10.54 11.13 4.90
C THR A 331 -9.61 11.14 3.69
N PHE A 332 -10.01 10.58 2.54
CA PHE A 332 -9.33 10.99 1.31
C PHE A 332 -9.63 12.46 0.96
N TYR A 333 -10.77 12.96 1.46
CA TYR A 333 -11.47 14.11 0.86
C TYR A 333 -11.29 15.46 1.55
N LYS A 334 -11.08 15.52 2.87
CA LYS A 334 -11.09 16.82 3.60
C LYS A 334 -9.72 17.41 3.87
N THR A 335 -8.66 16.68 3.59
CA THR A 335 -7.31 17.11 3.95
C THR A 335 -6.27 16.41 3.07
N GLY A 336 -6.27 16.73 1.78
CA GLY A 336 -5.07 16.51 0.95
C GLY A 336 -3.82 17.08 1.63
N GLU A 337 -3.98 18.12 2.47
CA GLU A 337 -2.96 18.66 3.37
C GLU A 337 -2.67 17.82 4.62
N GLN A 338 -3.61 17.09 5.27
CA GLN A 338 -3.26 16.20 6.39
C GLN A 338 -2.61 14.91 5.90
N LEU A 339 -3.01 14.35 4.76
CA LEU A 339 -2.29 13.22 4.17
C LEU A 339 -0.88 13.66 3.77
N LYS A 340 -0.74 14.80 3.08
CA LYS A 340 0.59 15.38 2.81
C LYS A 340 1.36 15.67 4.10
N LYS A 341 0.73 16.25 5.13
CA LYS A 341 1.37 16.48 6.44
C LYS A 341 1.74 15.17 7.12
N SER A 342 0.89 14.16 7.21
CA SER A 342 1.20 12.88 7.86
C SER A 342 2.33 12.14 7.14
N PHE A 343 2.38 12.22 5.81
CA PHE A 343 3.50 11.70 5.02
C PHE A 343 4.78 12.53 5.17
N GLN A 344 4.69 13.85 5.43
CA GLN A 344 5.81 14.77 5.62
C GLN A 344 6.35 14.83 7.06
N THR A 345 5.48 14.71 8.08
CA THR A 345 5.83 14.90 9.50
C THR A 345 6.26 13.62 10.19
N SER A 346 5.96 12.45 9.63
CA SER A 346 6.32 11.17 10.24
C SER A 346 6.97 10.23 9.23
N PRO A 347 8.26 10.42 8.87
CA PRO A 347 9.01 9.44 8.07
C PRO A 347 9.07 8.03 8.71
N ASP A 348 8.68 7.88 9.97
CA ASP A 348 8.71 6.62 10.72
C ASP A 348 7.83 5.51 10.12
N TRP A 349 6.82 5.84 9.28
CA TRP A 349 6.07 4.82 8.55
C TRP A 349 6.94 4.05 7.55
N LEU A 350 8.04 4.65 7.04
CA LEU A 350 9.03 3.94 6.24
C LEU A 350 9.76 2.89 7.07
N THR A 351 9.97 3.12 8.37
CA THR A 351 10.65 2.17 9.26
C THR A 351 9.78 0.99 9.70
N ASP A 352 8.45 1.11 9.63
CA ASP A 352 7.48 0.08 10.04
C ASP A 352 6.97 -0.81 8.90
N ILE A 353 7.43 -0.58 7.66
CA ILE A 353 7.15 -1.50 6.54
C ILE A 353 7.77 -2.86 6.89
N SER A 354 6.93 -3.86 7.14
CA SER A 354 7.34 -5.22 7.54
C SER A 354 8.28 -5.93 6.55
N PHE A 355 8.42 -5.38 5.33
CA PHE A 355 9.46 -5.75 4.36
C PHE A 355 10.88 -5.52 4.90
N ILE A 356 11.09 -4.48 5.72
CA ILE A 356 12.38 -4.10 6.28
C ILE A 356 12.83 -5.05 7.41
N LYS A 357 11.89 -5.69 8.12
CA LYS A 357 12.21 -6.55 9.27
C LYS A 357 12.44 -8.03 8.94
N ASN A 358 11.82 -8.59 7.89
CA ASN A 358 11.65 -10.05 7.77
C ASN A 358 12.48 -10.79 6.69
N LYS A 359 13.45 -10.15 6.04
CA LYS A 359 14.54 -10.90 5.40
C LYS A 359 15.83 -10.49 6.08
N GLY A 360 16.46 -11.42 6.78
CA GLY A 360 17.74 -11.26 7.48
C GLY A 360 18.96 -10.93 6.58
N ASP A 361 18.73 -10.26 5.46
CA ASP A 361 19.73 -9.70 4.56
C ASP A 361 19.32 -8.32 3.97
N LEU A 362 18.11 -7.83 4.27
CA LEU A 362 17.70 -6.45 3.96
C LEU A 362 18.25 -5.57 5.08
N ARG A 363 19.39 -4.93 4.82
CA ARG A 363 20.04 -4.03 5.77
C ARG A 363 19.15 -2.80 6.01
N ILE A 364 18.35 -2.86 7.07
CA ILE A 364 17.73 -1.71 7.77
C ILE A 364 18.71 -0.54 7.93
N ASP A 365 20.01 -0.85 7.99
CA ASP A 365 21.12 0.10 8.01
C ASP A 365 21.22 1.02 6.79
N GLN A 366 20.60 0.73 5.64
CA GLN A 366 20.71 1.57 4.44
C GLN A 366 19.66 2.69 4.39
N PHE A 367 18.44 2.49 4.90
CA PHE A 367 17.44 3.56 5.02
C PHE A 367 17.88 4.68 5.98
N LYS A 368 18.65 4.35 7.02
CA LYS A 368 19.28 5.34 7.90
C LYS A 368 20.45 6.10 7.24
N LYS A 369 20.95 5.65 6.08
CA LYS A 369 22.10 6.25 5.39
C LYS A 369 21.75 7.30 4.35
N TYR A 370 20.48 7.44 3.98
CA TYR A 370 20.07 8.35 2.90
C TYR A 370 18.99 9.34 3.33
N VAL A 371 18.86 10.41 2.54
CA VAL A 371 17.80 11.42 2.61
C VAL A 371 17.28 11.71 1.20
N TYR A 372 15.97 11.92 1.07
CA TYR A 372 15.27 12.08 -0.20
C TYR A 372 14.64 13.47 -0.32
N VAL A 373 15.09 14.26 -1.30
CA VAL A 373 14.67 15.65 -1.49
C VAL A 373 14.09 15.89 -2.88
N PHE A 374 13.20 16.88 -3.00
CA PHE A 374 12.55 17.27 -4.25
C PHE A 374 13.26 18.43 -4.94
N THR A 375 13.35 18.38 -6.26
CA THR A 375 13.72 19.53 -7.10
C THR A 375 12.54 20.50 -7.25
N PRO A 376 12.74 21.73 -7.77
CA PRO A 376 11.65 22.66 -8.02
C PRO A 376 10.65 22.12 -9.05
N LYS A 377 11.10 21.27 -9.99
CA LYS A 377 10.24 20.58 -10.97
C LYS A 377 9.53 19.36 -10.37
N GLY A 378 9.84 19.01 -9.13
CA GLY A 378 9.29 17.89 -8.41
C GLY A 378 10.04 16.57 -8.62
N ASP A 379 11.15 16.53 -9.36
CA ASP A 379 11.97 15.31 -9.43
C ASP A 379 12.58 15.00 -8.06
N ILE A 380 12.85 13.74 -7.75
CA ILE A 380 13.45 13.36 -6.45
C ILE A 380 14.92 13.06 -6.64
N LYS A 381 15.74 13.51 -5.68
CA LYS A 381 17.15 13.15 -5.55
C LYS A 381 17.40 12.44 -4.24
N GLN A 382 18.06 11.29 -4.35
CA GLN A 382 18.63 10.56 -3.22
C GLN A 382 20.01 11.13 -2.91
N LEU A 383 20.24 11.48 -1.65
CA LEU A 383 21.53 11.92 -1.13
C LEU A 383 21.87 11.12 0.13
N THR A 384 23.13 11.12 0.55
CA THR A 384 23.53 10.56 1.85
C THR A 384 22.90 11.37 2.98
N ARG A 385 22.42 10.73 4.05
CA ARG A 385 21.88 11.43 5.23
C ARG A 385 22.97 12.32 5.82
N GLY A 386 22.60 13.52 6.24
CA GLY A 386 23.55 14.60 6.54
C GLY A 386 23.86 15.52 5.36
N ALA A 387 23.43 15.18 4.14
CA ALA A 387 23.70 15.98 2.95
C ALA A 387 23.11 17.39 3.07
N THR A 388 23.79 18.33 2.43
CA THR A 388 23.45 19.74 2.43
C THR A 388 22.93 20.19 1.07
N PRO A 389 22.32 21.39 0.97
CA PRO A 389 21.98 22.03 -0.29
C PRO A 389 23.11 22.06 -1.34
N ILE A 390 24.37 22.15 -0.90
CA ILE A 390 25.53 22.10 -1.80
C ILE A 390 25.71 20.70 -2.38
N ASP A 391 25.61 19.66 -1.54
CA ASP A 391 25.62 18.27 -2.01
C ASP A 391 24.51 18.00 -3.05
N PHE A 392 23.32 18.57 -2.80
CA PHE A 392 22.22 18.51 -3.76
C PHE A 392 22.56 19.20 -5.09
N ALA A 393 23.13 20.41 -5.05
CA ALA A 393 23.49 21.14 -6.26
C ALA A 393 24.51 20.37 -7.13
N TYR A 394 25.59 19.85 -6.54
CA TYR A 394 26.60 19.03 -7.24
C TYR A 394 26.08 17.65 -7.66
N SER A 395 25.06 17.11 -6.98
CA SER A 395 24.38 15.88 -7.42
C SER A 395 23.61 16.08 -8.72
N ILE A 396 23.14 17.31 -9.00
CA ILE A 396 22.41 17.66 -10.21
C ILE A 396 23.37 17.98 -11.35
N HIS A 397 24.25 18.98 -11.16
CA HIS A 397 25.22 19.39 -12.18
C HIS A 397 26.38 20.17 -11.54
N LYS A 398 27.59 19.99 -12.04
CA LYS A 398 28.78 20.70 -11.55
C LYS A 398 28.60 22.22 -11.59
N ASP A 399 28.13 22.74 -12.73
CA ASP A 399 27.89 24.18 -12.90
C ASP A 399 26.84 24.75 -11.94
N LEU A 400 25.85 23.94 -11.55
CA LEU A 400 24.83 24.35 -10.59
C LEU A 400 25.43 24.49 -9.18
N GLY A 401 26.29 23.54 -8.80
CA GLY A 401 27.09 23.61 -7.56
C GLY A 401 27.99 24.84 -7.53
N ASN A 402 28.79 25.04 -8.59
CA ASN A 402 29.73 26.16 -8.70
C ASN A 402 29.03 27.53 -8.68
N ALA A 403 27.87 27.64 -9.31
CA ALA A 403 27.11 28.88 -9.39
C ALA A 403 26.22 29.14 -8.15
N CYS A 404 26.19 28.22 -7.18
CA CYS A 404 25.32 28.30 -6.01
C CYS A 404 25.65 29.52 -5.12
N VAL A 405 24.63 30.28 -4.76
CA VAL A 405 24.75 31.45 -3.85
C VAL A 405 23.79 31.43 -2.69
N GLY A 406 22.76 30.60 -2.76
CA GLY A 406 21.79 30.44 -1.70
C GLY A 406 20.83 29.32 -2.01
N VAL A 407 20.00 28.98 -1.04
CA VAL A 407 19.00 27.93 -1.15
C VAL A 407 17.68 28.40 -0.56
N THR A 408 16.60 27.96 -1.19
CA THR A 408 15.27 27.98 -0.62
C THR A 408 14.82 26.54 -0.41
N ILE A 409 14.35 26.21 0.79
CA ILE A 409 13.83 24.89 1.16
C ILE A 409 12.37 25.06 1.55
N ASN A 410 11.47 24.32 0.90
CA ASN A 410 10.02 24.38 1.14
C ASN A 410 9.40 25.80 1.00
N GLY A 411 10.05 26.68 0.24
CA GLY A 411 9.61 28.07 0.03
C GLY A 411 10.35 29.10 0.90
N ASP A 412 11.05 28.67 1.94
CA ASP A 412 11.78 29.55 2.86
C ASP A 412 13.28 29.57 2.58
N PHE A 413 13.91 30.74 2.71
CA PHE A 413 15.37 30.85 2.62
C PHE A 413 16.05 30.10 3.76
N GLN A 414 17.03 29.26 3.43
CA GLN A 414 17.78 28.48 4.41
C GLN A 414 19.29 28.66 4.24
N LYS A 415 20.04 28.27 5.27
CA LYS A 415 21.50 28.26 5.24
C LYS A 415 22.00 27.16 4.29
N LEU A 416 23.12 27.40 3.61
CA LEU A 416 23.76 26.38 2.75
C LEU A 416 24.27 25.16 3.52
N SER A 417 24.50 25.30 4.83
CA SER A 417 24.87 24.23 5.75
C SER A 417 23.68 23.49 6.38
N TYR A 418 22.45 23.82 5.99
CA TYR A 418 21.26 23.11 6.45
C TYR A 418 21.37 21.63 6.10
N GLU A 419 21.15 20.76 7.09
CA GLU A 419 21.06 19.32 6.85
C GLU A 419 19.69 18.99 6.26
N LEU A 420 19.70 18.54 5.01
CA LEU A 420 18.48 18.20 4.27
C LEU A 420 17.71 17.10 5.00
N LYS A 421 16.37 17.21 4.95
CA LYS A 421 15.44 16.24 5.52
C LYS A 421 14.60 15.59 4.43
N ASP A 422 14.04 14.43 4.77
CA ASP A 422 13.17 13.70 3.86
C ASP A 422 11.95 14.55 3.52
N GLY A 423 11.69 14.71 2.22
CA GLY A 423 10.57 15.48 1.69
C GLY A 423 10.85 16.97 1.46
N ASP A 424 12.04 17.47 1.78
CA ASP A 424 12.41 18.86 1.52
C ASP A 424 12.42 19.17 0.01
N ARG A 425 11.76 20.27 -0.38
CA ARG A 425 11.84 20.83 -1.73
C ARG A 425 12.95 21.85 -1.81
N VAL A 426 14.04 21.50 -2.48
CA VAL A 426 15.27 22.28 -2.55
C VAL A 426 15.32 23.06 -3.86
N GLU A 427 15.43 24.37 -3.75
CA GLU A 427 15.63 25.29 -4.86
C GLU A 427 16.97 26.02 -4.70
N ILE A 428 17.89 25.76 -5.63
CA ILE A 428 19.22 26.38 -5.64
C ILE A 428 19.15 27.71 -6.37
N LYS A 429 19.57 28.78 -5.68
CA LYS A 429 19.73 30.10 -6.28
C LYS A 429 21.13 30.21 -6.85
N THR A 430 21.21 30.60 -8.11
CA THR A 430 22.47 30.75 -8.84
C THR A 430 22.70 32.20 -9.25
N LEU A 431 23.98 32.59 -9.37
CA LEU A 431 24.39 33.85 -9.96
C LEU A 431 25.24 33.57 -11.21
N LYS A 432 24.82 34.13 -12.37
CA LYS A 432 25.44 33.90 -13.69
C LYS A 432 26.93 34.24 -13.79
N HIS A 433 27.48 35.01 -12.84
CA HIS A 433 28.87 35.47 -12.86
C HIS A 433 29.72 34.97 -11.67
N LYS A 434 29.17 34.13 -10.79
CA LYS A 434 29.95 33.51 -9.72
C LYS A 434 30.63 32.26 -10.29
N LYS A 435 31.95 32.31 -10.44
CA LYS A 435 32.72 31.23 -11.07
C LYS A 435 33.37 30.26 -10.08
N LEU A 436 33.49 30.63 -8.81
CA LEU A 436 34.23 29.84 -7.83
C LEU A 436 33.40 29.58 -6.57
N PRO A 437 33.30 28.32 -6.11
CA PRO A 437 32.68 27.96 -4.84
C PRO A 437 33.51 28.50 -3.66
N SER A 438 32.90 28.64 -2.48
CA SER A 438 33.65 29.04 -1.28
C SER A 438 34.43 27.85 -0.73
N PRO A 439 35.71 27.99 -0.37
CA PRO A 439 36.46 26.94 0.32
C PRO A 439 35.79 26.45 1.61
N ASP A 440 35.08 27.34 2.31
CA ASP A 440 34.36 27.05 3.56
C ASP A 440 33.28 25.97 3.42
N TRP A 441 32.86 25.65 2.19
CA TRP A 441 31.86 24.61 1.94
C TRP A 441 32.39 23.22 2.28
N LEU A 442 33.71 23.01 2.23
CA LEU A 442 34.33 21.72 2.57
C LEU A 442 34.04 21.27 4.01
N ASP A 443 33.75 22.22 4.91
CA ASP A 443 33.46 21.95 6.33
C ASP A 443 32.12 21.25 6.53
N PHE A 444 31.13 21.53 5.67
CA PHE A 444 29.76 21.03 5.84
C PHE A 444 29.25 20.15 4.71
N VAL A 445 29.85 20.19 3.51
CA VAL A 445 29.57 19.25 2.41
C VAL A 445 29.87 17.82 2.89
N LYS A 446 28.94 16.89 2.68
CA LYS A 446 29.05 15.52 3.20
C LYS A 446 29.36 14.47 2.13
N THR A 447 28.94 14.69 0.89
CA THR A 447 29.11 13.72 -0.18
C THR A 447 30.51 13.79 -0.76
N ARG A 448 31.10 12.62 -1.08
CA ARG A 448 32.42 12.53 -1.70
C ARG A 448 32.48 13.31 -3.02
N LYS A 449 31.45 13.16 -3.85
CA LYS A 449 31.34 13.90 -5.12
C LYS A 449 31.34 15.42 -4.90
N GLY A 450 30.60 15.94 -3.92
CA GLY A 450 30.58 17.38 -3.63
C GLY A 450 31.90 17.91 -3.05
N LYS A 451 32.73 17.06 -2.44
CA LYS A 451 34.06 17.43 -1.94
C LYS A 451 35.14 17.39 -3.02
N ASP A 452 35.01 16.44 -3.95
CA ASP A 452 35.99 16.20 -5.02
C ASP A 452 35.84 17.19 -6.19
N GLU A 453 34.62 17.70 -6.45
CA GLU A 453 34.27 18.62 -7.55
C GLU A 453 34.51 20.09 -7.22
#